data_AF-A0AAV8YU21-F1
#
_entry.id   AF-A0AAV8YU21-F1
#
_cell.length_a   1.000
_cell.length_b   1.000
_cell.length_c   1.000
_cell.angle_alpha   90.00
_cell.angle_beta   90.00
_cell.angle_gamma   90.00
#
_symmetry.space_group_name_H-M   'P 1'
#
loop_
_entity.id
_entity.type
_entity.pdbx_description
1 polymer ?
#
loop_
_entity_poly.entity_id
_entity_poly.type
_entity_poly.pdbx_seq_one_letter_code
_entity_poly.pdbx_strand_id
1 'polypeptide(L)'
;MKSKGTPTSLSRYRPHTLEDVLEWELVSRTLYSHRDLNPRKRIGSSLKEGLSDVVREVMELINSFSKQRGRVIDFKEILYGYWRLDPVYGVDLILDLLLVYRKYRGHKMTVQVRRHAYIQQTFAGIFVREVDDYVFPTISEKPSSTEPIPVHKKIVHQLLSEISKNLQPILSFSNNTKKSYINIMLPLSGRYPIFKRFLKMYEYVCIREDEPTKLYIILHRDDKSPGDFERSYELVEDLIEKYQYKDIQIIASNETFARGKALQLGVNSITEDELMLFVDVDMIFDQRSLERVRKNTVRNKMLYFPIVYSLYNPNLLNKSYDNLGYSAFGTHIINEENGFWRQFGFGIVSLYKSDYQNLGGFNLMISGWGYEDVTFYDNAVKSGLKIVRSVDPSFIHVFHSVKCDDNLDLEQKSMCIGTKASTLGSIWQLQRVFFKYRDLF
;
A
#
# COMPACT_ATOMS: atom_id res chain seq x y z
N MET A 1 -29.83 1.44 -25.45
CA MET A 1 -30.80 2.12 -24.58
C MET A 1 -30.61 3.61 -24.72
N LYS A 2 -31.64 4.40 -25.05
CA LYS A 2 -31.58 5.87 -24.95
C LYS A 2 -31.90 6.23 -23.50
N SER A 3 -30.88 6.40 -22.65
CA SER A 3 -31.06 7.16 -21.42
C SER A 3 -31.10 8.66 -21.76
N LYS A 4 -31.80 9.42 -20.93
CA LYS A 4 -32.26 10.79 -21.18
C LYS A 4 -31.22 11.74 -21.83
N GLY A 5 -31.60 12.33 -22.96
CA GLY A 5 -31.38 13.74 -23.23
C GLY A 5 -30.08 14.22 -23.89
N THR A 6 -29.03 13.40 -24.05
CA THR A 6 -27.80 13.85 -24.76
C THR A 6 -27.39 12.89 -25.87
N PRO A 7 -26.94 13.40 -27.04
CA PRO A 7 -26.44 12.54 -28.10
C PRO A 7 -25.20 11.78 -27.62
N THR A 8 -25.16 10.48 -27.91
CA THR A 8 -24.01 9.61 -27.63
C THR A 8 -22.84 10.06 -28.49
N SER A 9 -21.95 10.88 -27.92
CA SER A 9 -20.70 11.32 -28.54
C SER A 9 -19.51 10.95 -27.66
N LEU A 10 -18.39 10.61 -28.29
CA LEU A 10 -17.07 10.48 -27.64
C LEU A 10 -16.39 11.84 -27.43
N SER A 11 -17.04 12.96 -27.74
CA SER A 11 -16.50 14.32 -27.61
C SER A 11 -17.31 15.21 -26.68
N ARG A 12 -17.97 14.63 -25.66
CA ARG A 12 -18.77 15.38 -24.68
C ARG A 12 -17.91 16.23 -23.76
N TYR A 13 -16.78 15.68 -23.32
CA TYR A 13 -15.80 16.40 -22.54
C TYR A 13 -14.86 17.16 -23.48
N ARG A 14 -14.70 18.46 -23.23
CA ARG A 14 -13.75 19.31 -23.93
C ARG A 14 -12.77 19.88 -22.89
N PRO A 15 -11.50 19.45 -22.90
CA PRO A 15 -10.51 19.97 -21.97
C PRO A 15 -10.26 21.45 -22.24
N HIS A 16 -10.06 22.25 -21.17
CA HIS A 16 -9.68 23.65 -21.28
C HIS A 16 -8.16 23.83 -21.23
N THR A 17 -7.47 22.98 -20.46
CA THR A 17 -6.00 22.92 -20.40
C THR A 17 -5.47 21.55 -20.81
N LEU A 18 -4.13 21.39 -20.86
CA LEU A 18 -3.51 20.11 -21.19
C LEU A 18 -3.74 19.07 -20.09
N GLU A 19 -3.74 19.51 -18.84
CA GLU A 19 -3.92 18.69 -17.63
C GLU A 19 -5.34 18.12 -17.53
N ASP A 20 -6.30 18.77 -18.18
CA ASP A 20 -7.70 18.36 -18.23
C ASP A 20 -7.96 17.18 -19.18
N VAL A 21 -7.01 16.83 -20.07
CA VAL A 21 -7.23 15.84 -21.12
C VAL A 21 -7.50 14.45 -20.53
N LEU A 22 -8.69 13.91 -20.78
CA LEU A 22 -9.02 12.52 -20.42
C LEU A 22 -8.27 11.54 -21.34
N GLU A 23 -7.31 10.83 -20.76
CA GLU A 23 -6.44 9.92 -21.49
C GLU A 23 -7.11 8.57 -21.79
N TRP A 24 -6.71 7.96 -22.92
CA TRP A 24 -7.11 6.61 -23.30
C TRP A 24 -6.04 5.59 -22.92
N GLU A 25 -6.48 4.43 -22.44
CA GLU A 25 -5.64 3.26 -22.22
C GLU A 25 -5.97 2.17 -23.24
N LEU A 26 -4.94 1.47 -23.71
CA LEU A 26 -5.09 0.40 -24.70
C LEU A 26 -5.22 -0.95 -24.00
N VAL A 27 -6.35 -1.61 -24.22
CA VAL A 27 -6.60 -2.99 -23.81
C VAL A 27 -6.39 -3.91 -25.00
N SER A 28 -5.50 -4.88 -24.87
CA SER A 28 -5.30 -5.94 -25.88
C SER A 28 -5.25 -7.29 -25.18
N ARG A 29 -4.29 -8.17 -25.50
CA ARG A 29 -3.93 -9.29 -24.62
C ARG A 29 -3.37 -8.83 -23.28
N THR A 30 -2.74 -7.65 -23.27
CA THR A 30 -2.23 -6.96 -22.09
C THR A 30 -2.81 -5.55 -22.05
N LEU A 31 -2.89 -4.97 -20.84
CA LEU A 31 -3.26 -3.58 -20.63
C LEU A 31 -2.02 -2.70 -20.80
N TYR A 32 -2.17 -1.62 -21.55
CA TYR A 32 -1.16 -0.58 -21.70
C TYR A 32 -1.69 0.72 -21.10
N SER A 33 -1.04 1.17 -20.03
CA SER A 33 -1.42 2.37 -19.28
C SER A 33 -0.20 3.26 -19.08
N HIS A 34 -0.38 4.56 -19.25
CA HIS A 34 0.62 5.59 -18.93
C HIS A 34 0.59 5.99 -17.45
N ARG A 35 -0.45 5.56 -16.69
CA ARG A 35 -0.65 5.90 -15.28
C ARG A 35 0.18 5.02 -14.34
N ASP A 36 0.62 3.88 -14.86
CA ASP A 36 1.42 2.92 -14.12
C ASP A 36 2.89 3.00 -14.55
N LEU A 37 3.80 2.80 -13.60
CA LEU A 37 5.24 2.70 -13.85
C LEU A 37 5.59 1.56 -14.81
N ASN A 38 4.79 0.49 -14.84
CA ASN A 38 4.91 -0.56 -15.85
C ASN A 38 3.86 -0.35 -16.96
N PRO A 39 4.28 0.18 -18.12
CA PRO A 39 3.35 0.55 -19.19
C PRO A 39 2.71 -0.65 -19.88
N ARG A 40 3.15 -1.88 -19.59
CA ARG A 40 2.54 -3.11 -20.10
C ARG A 40 2.30 -4.08 -18.96
N LYS A 41 1.03 -4.27 -18.59
CA LYS A 41 0.64 -5.13 -17.48
C LYS A 41 -0.48 -6.10 -17.83
N ARG A 42 -0.70 -7.06 -16.93
CA ARG A 42 -1.84 -7.98 -17.02
C ARG A 42 -3.13 -7.19 -16.76
N ILE A 43 -4.19 -7.53 -17.50
CA ILE A 43 -5.52 -6.95 -17.28
C ILE A 43 -6.01 -7.39 -15.90
N GLY A 44 -6.39 -6.42 -15.06
CA GLY A 44 -6.95 -6.67 -13.73
C GLY A 44 -8.29 -7.44 -13.80
N SER A 45 -8.64 -8.16 -12.74
CA SER A 45 -9.89 -8.93 -12.69
C SER A 45 -11.14 -8.07 -12.89
N SER A 46 -11.19 -6.89 -12.27
CA SER A 46 -12.30 -5.95 -12.36
C SER A 46 -12.55 -5.47 -13.79
N LEU A 47 -11.51 -5.02 -14.47
CA LEU A 47 -11.61 -4.58 -15.87
C LEU A 47 -11.99 -5.75 -16.79
N LYS A 48 -11.46 -6.94 -16.54
CA LYS A 48 -11.81 -8.14 -17.31
C LYS A 48 -13.28 -8.52 -17.15
N GLU A 49 -13.81 -8.46 -15.93
CA GLU A 49 -15.22 -8.72 -15.62
C GLU A 49 -16.12 -7.66 -16.27
N GLY A 50 -15.78 -6.38 -16.12
CA GLY A 50 -16.52 -5.28 -16.75
C GLY A 50 -16.58 -5.39 -18.28
N LEU A 51 -15.45 -5.72 -18.94
CA LEU A 51 -15.44 -5.96 -20.38
C LEU A 51 -16.31 -7.17 -20.77
N SER A 52 -16.35 -8.22 -19.95
CA SER A 52 -17.19 -9.39 -20.19
C SER A 52 -18.68 -9.04 -20.12
N ASP A 53 -19.08 -8.23 -19.15
CA ASP A 53 -20.46 -7.76 -19.02
C ASP A 53 -20.87 -6.84 -20.19
N VAL A 54 -19.99 -5.90 -20.55
CA VAL A 54 -20.22 -5.03 -21.72
C VAL A 54 -20.38 -5.86 -23.00
N VAL A 55 -19.51 -6.85 -23.23
CA VAL A 55 -19.64 -7.74 -24.39
C VAL A 55 -20.95 -8.50 -24.35
N ARG A 56 -21.36 -9.04 -23.19
CA ARG A 56 -22.63 -9.75 -23.03
C ARG A 56 -23.82 -8.87 -23.44
N GLU A 57 -23.90 -7.65 -22.92
CA GLU A 57 -24.96 -6.69 -23.27
C GLU A 57 -24.96 -6.32 -24.76
N VAL A 58 -23.79 -6.05 -25.33
CA VAL A 58 -23.65 -5.75 -26.77
C VAL A 58 -24.12 -6.93 -27.63
N MET A 59 -23.77 -8.15 -27.24
CA MET A 59 -24.18 -9.35 -27.97
C MET A 59 -25.68 -9.64 -27.84
N GLU A 60 -26.27 -9.40 -26.67
CA GLU A 60 -27.73 -9.47 -26.48
C GLU A 60 -28.44 -8.47 -27.40
N LEU A 61 -27.94 -7.23 -27.47
CA LEU A 61 -28.48 -6.19 -28.34
C LEU A 61 -28.37 -6.58 -29.82
N ILE A 62 -27.18 -7.00 -30.28
CA ILE A 62 -26.95 -7.41 -31.67
C ILE A 62 -27.84 -8.60 -32.05
N ASN A 63 -27.99 -9.57 -31.14
CA ASN A 63 -28.78 -10.77 -31.40
C ASN A 63 -30.29 -10.53 -31.32
N SER A 64 -30.75 -9.52 -30.57
CA SER A 64 -32.18 -9.16 -30.54
C SER A 64 -32.72 -8.84 -31.94
N PHE A 65 -31.93 -8.12 -32.77
CA PHE A 65 -32.27 -7.81 -34.17
C PHE A 65 -31.91 -8.94 -35.15
N SER A 66 -30.93 -9.78 -34.82
CA SER A 66 -30.47 -10.84 -35.73
C SER A 66 -31.37 -12.08 -35.69
N LYS A 67 -31.91 -12.45 -34.52
CA LYS A 67 -32.83 -13.58 -34.34
C LYS A 67 -34.10 -13.41 -35.17
N GLN A 68 -34.65 -12.20 -35.24
CA GLN A 68 -35.81 -11.86 -36.08
C GLN A 68 -35.58 -12.16 -37.57
N ARG A 69 -34.31 -12.20 -38.01
CA ARG A 69 -33.91 -12.44 -39.40
C ARG A 69 -33.39 -13.87 -39.65
N GLY A 70 -33.51 -14.79 -38.68
CA GLY A 70 -33.10 -16.20 -38.80
C GLY A 70 -31.59 -16.43 -38.74
N ARG A 71 -30.89 -15.61 -37.95
CA ARG A 71 -29.42 -15.55 -37.88
C ARG A 71 -28.96 -15.40 -36.43
N VAL A 72 -27.76 -15.89 -36.14
CA VAL A 72 -27.11 -15.72 -34.84
C VAL A 72 -25.71 -15.18 -35.06
N ILE A 73 -25.30 -14.25 -34.21
CA ILE A 73 -23.95 -13.71 -34.19
C ILE A 73 -23.33 -14.11 -32.86
N ASP A 74 -22.22 -14.84 -32.92
CA ASP A 74 -21.46 -15.26 -31.75
C ASP A 74 -20.27 -14.33 -31.55
N PHE A 75 -19.91 -14.09 -30.31
CA PHE A 75 -18.66 -13.40 -29.96
C PHE A 75 -17.51 -14.40 -29.96
N LYS A 76 -16.36 -14.01 -30.53
CA LYS A 76 -15.14 -14.83 -30.54
C LYS A 76 -14.09 -14.26 -29.60
N GLU A 77 -13.66 -13.02 -29.83
CA GLU A 77 -12.67 -12.33 -29.00
C GLU A 77 -12.70 -10.81 -29.21
N ILE A 78 -12.15 -10.07 -28.25
CA ILE A 78 -11.77 -8.65 -28.43
C ILE A 78 -10.34 -8.66 -28.96
N LEU A 79 -10.09 -8.07 -30.13
CA LEU A 79 -8.75 -7.97 -30.70
C LEU A 79 -7.92 -6.93 -29.96
N TYR A 80 -8.51 -5.74 -29.80
CA TYR A 80 -8.05 -4.69 -28.92
C TYR A 80 -9.22 -3.75 -28.60
N GLY A 81 -9.02 -2.86 -27.64
CA GLY A 81 -9.93 -1.78 -27.37
C GLY A 81 -9.24 -0.63 -26.67
N TYR A 82 -9.85 0.53 -26.71
CA TYR A 82 -9.46 1.68 -25.92
C TYR A 82 -10.52 1.91 -24.86
N TRP A 83 -10.07 2.19 -23.64
CA TRP A 83 -10.97 2.58 -22.57
C TRP A 83 -10.49 3.88 -21.92
N ARG A 84 -11.43 4.69 -21.46
CA ARG A 84 -11.16 5.85 -20.62
C ARG A 84 -12.30 6.05 -19.63
N LEU A 85 -11.97 6.68 -18.51
CA LEU A 85 -12.93 7.05 -17.48
C LEU A 85 -13.24 8.55 -17.58
N ASP A 86 -14.50 8.87 -17.78
CA ASP A 86 -15.05 10.22 -17.64
C ASP A 86 -15.73 10.34 -16.27
N PRO A 87 -15.17 11.13 -15.34
CA PRO A 87 -15.70 11.24 -13.97
C PRO A 87 -17.15 11.72 -13.89
N VAL A 88 -17.64 12.43 -14.91
CA VAL A 88 -18.99 12.99 -14.93
C VAL A 88 -19.97 12.01 -15.57
N TYR A 89 -19.57 11.36 -16.67
CA TYR A 89 -20.50 10.59 -17.49
C TYR A 89 -20.38 9.07 -17.37
N GLY A 90 -19.22 8.54 -16.97
CA GLY A 90 -18.98 7.10 -16.86
C GLY A 90 -17.79 6.61 -17.68
N VAL A 91 -17.90 5.42 -18.28
CA VAL A 91 -16.80 4.78 -19.01
C VAL A 91 -17.07 4.83 -20.50
N ASP A 92 -16.09 5.31 -21.28
CA ASP A 92 -16.11 5.24 -22.73
C ASP A 92 -15.23 4.08 -23.22
N LEU A 93 -15.75 3.30 -24.17
CA LEU A 93 -15.11 2.12 -24.72
C LEU A 93 -15.14 2.15 -26.25
N ILE A 94 -14.00 1.89 -26.87
CA ILE A 94 -13.86 1.63 -28.30
C ILE A 94 -13.34 0.21 -28.43
N LEU A 95 -14.19 -0.74 -28.78
CA LEU A 95 -13.82 -2.15 -28.85
C LEU A 95 -13.77 -2.62 -30.30
N ASP A 96 -12.71 -3.33 -30.66
CA ASP A 96 -12.63 -4.05 -31.92
C ASP A 96 -12.92 -5.53 -31.69
N LEU A 97 -14.10 -5.94 -32.13
CA LEU A 97 -14.68 -7.25 -31.85
C LEU A 97 -14.54 -8.16 -33.06
N LEU A 98 -14.05 -9.37 -32.82
CA LEU A 98 -14.14 -10.47 -33.76
C LEU A 98 -15.41 -11.28 -33.45
N LEU A 99 -16.31 -11.33 -34.42
CA LEU A 99 -17.62 -11.99 -34.32
C LEU A 99 -17.72 -13.12 -35.35
N VAL A 100 -18.57 -14.11 -35.08
CA VAL A 100 -18.89 -15.19 -36.01
C VAL A 100 -20.35 -15.11 -36.38
N TYR A 101 -20.60 -14.79 -37.63
CA TYR A 101 -21.94 -14.74 -38.19
C TYR A 101 -22.35 -16.13 -38.67
N ARG A 102 -23.47 -16.65 -38.16
CA ARG A 102 -24.07 -17.93 -38.58
C ARG A 102 -25.48 -17.70 -39.12
N LYS A 103 -25.68 -18.04 -40.39
CA LYS A 103 -26.99 -18.02 -41.05
C LYS A 103 -27.55 -19.43 -41.10
N TYR A 104 -28.72 -19.63 -40.50
CA TYR A 104 -29.39 -20.93 -40.46
C TYR A 104 -30.57 -21.04 -41.44
N ARG A 105 -31.14 -19.90 -41.86
CA ARG A 105 -32.25 -19.85 -42.80
C ARG A 105 -31.75 -19.78 -44.25
N GLY A 106 -32.15 -20.74 -45.09
CA GLY A 106 -31.68 -20.85 -46.49
C GLY A 106 -30.33 -21.57 -46.58
N HIS A 107 -29.46 -21.16 -47.51
CA HIS A 107 -28.12 -21.74 -47.61
C HIS A 107 -27.30 -21.42 -46.35
N LYS A 108 -26.84 -22.46 -45.66
CA LYS A 108 -26.05 -22.34 -44.43
C LYS A 108 -24.73 -21.65 -44.74
N MET A 109 -24.37 -20.66 -43.92
CA MET A 109 -23.16 -19.89 -44.12
C MET A 109 -22.60 -19.46 -42.77
N THR A 110 -21.29 -19.61 -42.60
CA THR A 110 -20.54 -19.16 -41.42
C THR A 110 -19.40 -18.26 -41.85
N VAL A 111 -19.37 -17.02 -41.35
CA VAL A 111 -18.38 -16.01 -41.75
C VAL A 111 -17.87 -15.29 -40.50
N GLN A 112 -16.55 -15.10 -40.41
CA GLN A 112 -15.96 -14.25 -39.37
C GLN A 112 -16.06 -12.79 -39.80
N VAL A 113 -16.54 -11.94 -38.90
CA VAL A 113 -16.76 -10.52 -39.17
C VAL A 113 -16.09 -9.72 -38.07
N ARG A 114 -15.30 -8.72 -38.46
CA ARG A 114 -14.69 -7.76 -37.56
C ARG A 114 -15.54 -6.49 -37.48
N ARG A 115 -15.83 -6.00 -36.27
CA ARG A 115 -16.66 -4.81 -36.04
C ARG A 115 -16.10 -3.97 -34.90
N HIS A 116 -16.08 -2.66 -35.13
CA HIS A 116 -15.83 -1.68 -34.08
C HIS A 116 -17.14 -1.35 -33.37
N ALA A 117 -17.13 -1.43 -32.05
CA ALA A 117 -18.21 -1.04 -31.17
C ALA A 117 -17.78 0.19 -30.36
N TYR A 118 -18.57 1.25 -30.43
CA TYR A 118 -18.41 2.47 -29.63
C TYR A 118 -19.47 2.44 -28.54
N ILE A 119 -19.02 2.26 -27.30
CA ILE A 119 -19.89 1.95 -26.16
C ILE A 119 -19.65 3.00 -25.09
N GLN A 120 -20.74 3.42 -24.46
CA GLN A 120 -20.71 4.39 -23.37
C GLN A 120 -21.51 3.78 -22.22
N GLN A 121 -20.80 3.41 -21.17
CA GLN A 121 -21.38 2.86 -19.97
C GLN A 121 -21.52 3.99 -18.96
N THR A 122 -22.75 4.50 -18.81
CA THR A 122 -23.03 5.51 -17.79
C THR A 122 -22.96 4.91 -16.40
N PHE A 123 -22.55 5.69 -15.40
CA PHE A 123 -22.73 5.28 -14.01
C PHE A 123 -24.20 4.94 -13.76
N ALA A 124 -24.43 3.93 -12.90
CA ALA A 124 -25.77 3.65 -12.41
C ALA A 124 -26.33 4.92 -11.76
N GLY A 125 -27.65 5.13 -11.89
CA GLY A 125 -28.30 6.22 -11.16
C GLY A 125 -27.98 6.11 -9.66
N ILE A 126 -27.85 7.25 -8.98
CA ILE A 126 -27.67 7.26 -7.54
C ILE A 126 -28.94 6.65 -6.92
N PHE A 127 -28.81 5.45 -6.35
CA PHE A 127 -29.86 4.83 -5.57
C PHE A 127 -29.62 5.21 -4.10
N VAL A 128 -30.33 6.23 -3.64
CA VAL A 128 -30.40 6.54 -2.21
C VAL A 128 -31.47 5.63 -1.63
N ARG A 129 -31.08 4.67 -0.79
CA ARG A 129 -32.01 3.94 0.07
C ARG A 129 -31.89 4.53 1.46
N GLU A 130 -32.96 5.18 1.90
CA GLU A 130 -33.12 5.56 3.29
C GLU A 130 -33.26 4.26 4.10
N VAL A 131 -32.34 4.05 5.04
CA VAL A 131 -32.40 2.94 5.98
C VAL A 131 -32.89 3.56 7.28
N ASP A 132 -34.18 3.40 7.56
CA ASP A 132 -34.76 3.81 8.84
C ASP A 132 -33.98 3.16 9.98
N ASP A 133 -33.67 3.98 10.99
CA ASP A 133 -32.96 3.70 12.24
C ASP A 133 -32.43 2.27 12.45
N TYR A 134 -31.09 2.17 12.50
CA TYR A 134 -30.39 0.99 13.00
C TYR A 134 -30.78 0.72 14.47
N VAL A 135 -31.81 -0.10 14.67
CA VAL A 135 -31.93 -0.89 15.89
C VAL A 135 -30.80 -1.92 15.84
N PHE A 136 -29.75 -1.72 16.64
CA PHE A 136 -28.75 -2.76 16.87
C PHE A 136 -29.47 -4.04 17.30
N PRO A 137 -29.37 -5.16 16.56
CA PRO A 137 -29.84 -6.43 17.07
C PRO A 137 -28.94 -6.76 18.25
N THR A 138 -29.50 -6.80 19.45
CA THR A 138 -28.88 -7.42 20.61
C THR A 138 -28.46 -8.82 20.20
N ILE A 139 -27.15 -9.10 20.27
CA ILE A 139 -26.59 -10.43 20.03
C ILE A 139 -27.10 -11.33 21.17
N SER A 140 -28.24 -11.94 20.95
CA SER A 140 -28.71 -13.11 21.69
C SER A 140 -29.26 -14.08 20.66
N GLU A 141 -28.81 -15.33 20.79
CA GLU A 141 -29.18 -16.51 20.02
C GLU A 141 -28.37 -16.75 18.73
N LYS A 142 -27.40 -17.67 18.86
CA LYS A 142 -26.82 -18.41 17.74
C LYS A 142 -27.95 -19.09 16.96
N PRO A 143 -28.10 -18.85 15.64
CA PRO A 143 -28.92 -19.72 14.83
C PRO A 143 -28.20 -21.06 14.64
N SER A 144 -28.89 -22.14 14.99
CA SER A 144 -28.51 -23.51 14.63
C SER A 144 -28.74 -23.73 13.14
N SER A 145 -27.73 -23.45 12.32
CA SER A 145 -27.77 -23.75 10.89
C SER A 145 -27.07 -25.08 10.59
N THR A 146 -27.89 -26.11 10.39
CA THR A 146 -27.58 -27.34 9.65
C THR A 146 -27.52 -27.08 8.14
N GLU A 147 -26.70 -26.11 7.71
CA GLU A 147 -26.46 -25.89 6.27
C GLU A 147 -25.13 -26.52 5.82
N PRO A 148 -25.11 -27.24 4.69
CA PRO A 148 -23.90 -27.85 4.19
C PRO A 148 -22.89 -26.79 3.73
N ILE A 149 -21.66 -26.94 4.22
CA ILE A 149 -20.51 -26.07 3.95
C ILE A 149 -20.38 -25.77 2.44
N PRO A 150 -20.27 -24.48 2.03
CA PRO A 150 -20.08 -24.08 0.64
C PRO A 150 -18.87 -24.75 -0.01
N VAL A 151 -19.05 -25.23 -1.25
CA VAL A 151 -18.04 -25.99 -2.02
C VAL A 151 -16.70 -25.26 -2.13
N HIS A 152 -16.70 -23.92 -2.19
CA HIS A 152 -15.46 -23.13 -2.24
C HIS A 152 -14.61 -23.25 -0.95
N LYS A 153 -15.22 -23.38 0.23
CA LYS A 153 -14.49 -23.59 1.50
C LYS A 153 -13.88 -24.98 1.57
N LYS A 154 -14.56 -26.00 1.02
CA LYS A 154 -13.99 -27.37 0.90
C LYS A 154 -12.82 -27.41 -0.08
N ILE A 155 -12.94 -26.75 -1.23
CA ILE A 155 -11.86 -26.66 -2.23
C ILE A 155 -10.65 -25.90 -1.67
N VAL A 156 -10.87 -24.79 -0.96
CA VAL A 156 -9.78 -24.03 -0.32
C VAL A 156 -9.10 -24.85 0.77
N HIS A 157 -9.85 -25.56 1.61
CA HIS A 157 -9.26 -26.45 2.62
C HIS A 157 -8.50 -27.63 2.01
N GLN A 158 -9.00 -28.19 0.91
CA GLN A 158 -8.38 -29.32 0.22
C GLN A 158 -7.11 -28.88 -0.51
N LEU A 159 -7.14 -27.74 -1.21
CA LEU A 159 -5.96 -27.10 -1.80
C LEU A 159 -4.91 -26.72 -0.74
N LEU A 160 -5.32 -26.10 0.38
CA LEU A 160 -4.40 -25.77 1.47
C LEU A 160 -3.79 -27.02 2.10
N SER A 161 -4.55 -28.11 2.20
CA SER A 161 -4.06 -29.39 2.74
C SER A 161 -3.12 -30.15 1.79
N GLU A 162 -3.25 -29.96 0.48
CA GLU A 162 -2.33 -30.51 -0.51
C GLU A 162 -1.07 -29.65 -0.68
N ILE A 163 -1.21 -28.33 -0.59
CA ILE A 163 -0.08 -27.39 -0.55
C ILE A 163 0.76 -27.63 0.71
N SER A 164 0.15 -27.87 1.87
CA SER A 164 0.89 -28.14 3.12
C SER A 164 1.64 -29.49 3.10
N LYS A 165 1.18 -30.46 2.32
CA LYS A 165 1.85 -31.77 2.16
C LYS A 165 3.00 -31.74 1.16
N ASN A 166 2.96 -30.84 0.17
CA ASN A 166 3.96 -30.71 -0.89
C ASN A 166 4.99 -29.60 -0.67
N LEU A 167 4.87 -28.79 0.39
CA LEU A 167 6.01 -28.01 0.88
C LEU A 167 6.97 -28.96 1.60
N GLN A 168 8.01 -29.42 0.89
CA GLN A 168 9.27 -29.72 1.57
C GLN A 168 9.69 -28.51 2.41
N PRO A 169 10.32 -28.71 3.58
CA PRO A 169 10.54 -27.65 4.56
C PRO A 169 11.54 -26.62 4.01
N ILE A 170 11.03 -25.60 3.32
CA ILE A 170 11.76 -24.33 3.06
C ILE A 170 12.01 -23.59 4.38
N LEU A 171 11.38 -24.06 5.46
CA LEU A 171 11.65 -23.68 6.84
C LEU A 171 12.58 -24.73 7.47
N SER A 172 13.82 -24.82 6.99
CA SER A 172 14.90 -25.26 7.88
C SER A 172 15.14 -24.13 8.88
N PHE A 173 14.22 -23.99 9.85
CA PHE A 173 14.55 -23.28 11.07
C PHE A 173 15.69 -24.09 11.68
N SER A 174 16.92 -23.62 11.48
CA SER A 174 18.00 -23.97 12.37
C SER A 174 17.44 -23.70 13.77
N ASN A 175 17.31 -24.75 14.58
CA ASN A 175 17.04 -24.65 16.01
C ASN A 175 18.30 -24.07 16.69
N ASN A 176 18.74 -22.90 16.21
CA ASN A 176 19.71 -22.08 16.90
C ASN A 176 18.92 -21.45 18.04
N THR A 177 19.11 -22.00 19.23
CA THR A 177 18.47 -21.52 20.46
C THR A 177 18.87 -20.08 20.81
N LYS A 178 19.93 -19.56 20.17
CA LYS A 178 20.39 -18.18 20.32
C LYS A 178 19.73 -17.26 19.29
N LYS A 179 18.91 -16.32 19.78
CA LYS A 179 18.36 -15.21 18.98
C LYS A 179 19.51 -14.41 18.34
N SER A 180 19.41 -14.09 17.05
CA SER A 180 20.36 -13.19 16.39
C SER A 180 20.18 -11.75 16.87
N TYR A 181 21.27 -10.99 16.93
CA TYR A 181 21.21 -9.56 17.21
C TYR A 181 20.51 -8.80 16.07
N ILE A 182 19.75 -7.77 16.41
CA ILE A 182 19.17 -6.81 15.46
C ILE A 182 19.82 -5.46 15.69
N ASN A 183 20.47 -4.90 14.68
CA ASN A 183 20.96 -3.53 14.71
C ASN A 183 19.86 -2.58 14.23
N ILE A 184 19.22 -1.88 15.16
CA ILE A 184 18.16 -0.93 14.89
C ILE A 184 18.80 0.41 14.50
N MET A 185 18.60 0.82 13.26
CA MET A 185 19.09 2.10 12.72
C MET A 185 18.00 3.15 12.83
N LEU A 186 18.26 4.18 13.64
CA LEU A 186 17.35 5.29 13.88
C LEU A 186 17.98 6.61 13.42
N PRO A 187 17.58 7.14 12.25
CA PRO A 187 17.94 8.49 11.84
C PRO A 187 17.09 9.51 12.63
N LEU A 188 17.73 10.53 13.20
CA LEU A 188 17.07 11.50 14.08
C LEU A 188 17.54 12.93 13.81
N SER A 189 16.59 13.84 13.63
CA SER A 189 16.81 15.29 13.55
C SER A 189 15.64 15.99 14.24
N GLY A 190 15.93 16.75 15.30
CA GLY A 190 14.91 17.36 16.17
C GLY A 190 13.98 16.32 16.80
N ARG A 191 12.71 16.70 17.02
CA ARG A 191 11.62 15.82 17.50
C ARG A 191 11.86 15.22 18.89
N TYR A 192 12.54 15.94 19.78
CA TYR A 192 12.89 15.47 21.14
C TYR A 192 11.74 14.77 21.91
N PRO A 193 10.49 15.30 21.95
CA PRO A 193 9.40 14.64 22.69
C PRO A 193 9.04 13.26 22.12
N ILE A 194 9.11 13.10 20.80
CA ILE A 194 8.83 11.84 20.11
C ILE A 194 9.98 10.86 20.38
N PHE A 195 11.22 11.34 20.31
CA PHE A 195 12.39 10.54 20.64
C PHE A 195 12.37 10.04 22.09
N LYS A 196 11.96 10.88 23.04
CA LYS A 196 11.76 10.46 24.43
C LYS A 196 10.75 9.33 24.57
N ARG A 197 9.66 9.35 23.80
CA ARG A 197 8.69 8.24 23.74
C ARG A 197 9.32 6.97 23.16
N PHE A 198 10.08 7.11 22.06
CA PHE A 198 10.79 6.00 21.43
C PHE A 198 11.78 5.34 22.40
N LEU A 199 12.64 6.12 23.07
CA LEU A 199 13.60 5.59 24.03
C LEU A 199 12.91 4.91 25.22
N LYS A 200 11.77 5.43 25.68
CA LYS A 200 10.98 4.74 26.71
C LYS A 200 10.50 3.40 26.21
N MET A 201 9.98 3.30 24.98
CA MET A 201 9.63 2.00 24.42
C MET A 201 10.84 1.07 24.33
N TYR A 202 11.98 1.54 23.81
CA TYR A 202 13.21 0.74 23.71
C TYR A 202 13.72 0.27 25.08
N GLU A 203 13.66 1.12 26.10
CA GLU A 203 13.99 0.78 27.50
C GLU A 203 13.16 -0.43 27.97
N TYR A 204 11.85 -0.43 27.72
CA TYR A 204 10.98 -1.51 28.17
C TYR A 204 11.03 -2.76 27.29
N VAL A 205 11.06 -2.60 25.97
CA VAL A 205 10.98 -3.74 25.03
C VAL A 205 12.33 -4.43 24.85
N CYS A 206 13.43 -3.66 24.89
CA CYS A 206 14.76 -4.17 24.60
C CYS A 206 15.65 -4.31 25.82
N ILE A 207 15.82 -3.24 26.60
CA ILE A 207 16.79 -3.23 27.72
C ILE A 207 16.29 -4.09 28.88
N ARG A 208 15.06 -3.87 29.35
CA ARG A 208 14.53 -4.60 30.52
C ARG A 208 14.26 -6.08 30.25
N GLU A 209 13.96 -6.41 29.01
CA GLU A 209 13.64 -7.77 28.57
C GLU A 209 14.87 -8.52 28.02
N ASP A 210 16.06 -7.90 28.07
CA ASP A 210 17.32 -8.45 27.56
C ASP A 210 17.19 -8.98 26.11
N GLU A 211 16.48 -8.24 25.25
CA GLU A 211 16.39 -8.60 23.84
C GLU A 211 17.74 -8.32 23.15
N PRO A 212 18.25 -9.25 22.32
CA PRO A 212 19.51 -9.05 21.60
C PRO A 212 19.29 -8.05 20.47
N THR A 213 19.47 -6.78 20.80
CA THR A 213 19.35 -5.64 19.91
C THR A 213 20.43 -4.62 20.23
N LYS A 214 20.94 -3.94 19.20
CA LYS A 214 21.77 -2.75 19.35
C LYS A 214 21.06 -1.58 18.70
N LEU A 215 21.08 -0.42 19.36
CA LEU A 215 20.45 0.79 18.84
C LEU A 215 21.51 1.77 18.34
N TYR A 216 21.45 2.09 17.06
CA TYR A 216 22.28 3.09 16.41
C TYR A 216 21.44 4.35 16.17
N ILE A 217 21.79 5.43 16.87
CA ILE A 217 21.10 6.71 16.79
C ILE A 217 21.95 7.64 15.93
N ILE A 218 21.53 7.87 14.70
CA ILE A 218 22.21 8.78 13.78
C ILE A 218 21.64 10.17 13.99
N LEU A 219 22.28 10.93 14.88
CA LEU A 219 21.79 12.19 15.40
C LEU A 219 22.33 13.36 14.56
N HIS A 220 21.42 14.11 13.94
CA HIS A 220 21.71 15.32 13.18
C HIS A 220 21.24 16.56 13.94
N ARG A 221 21.94 17.67 13.74
CA ARG A 221 21.48 18.99 14.19
C ARG A 221 20.29 19.44 13.34
N ASP A 222 19.30 20.04 14.00
CA ASP A 222 18.14 20.65 13.35
C ASP A 222 18.18 22.16 13.56
N ASP A 223 18.25 22.94 12.47
CA ASP A 223 18.36 24.40 12.55
C ASP A 223 17.15 25.07 13.22
N LYS A 224 15.97 24.43 13.18
CA LYS A 224 14.73 24.96 13.77
C LYS A 224 14.64 24.67 15.27
N SER A 225 15.32 23.64 15.74
CA SER A 225 15.30 23.16 17.12
C SER A 225 16.69 22.71 17.57
N PRO A 226 17.69 23.61 17.60
CA PRO A 226 19.08 23.23 17.85
C PRO A 226 19.25 22.51 19.20
N GLY A 227 18.57 22.99 20.25
CA GLY A 227 18.62 22.37 21.58
C GLY A 227 17.96 20.99 21.70
N ASP A 228 17.31 20.46 20.65
CA ASP A 228 16.90 19.06 20.61
C ASP A 228 18.11 18.13 20.50
N PHE A 229 19.21 18.57 19.88
CA PHE A 229 20.41 17.78 19.71
C PHE A 229 21.05 17.45 21.07
N GLU A 230 21.40 18.48 21.86
CA GLU A 230 22.01 18.31 23.17
C GLU A 230 21.09 17.57 24.14
N ARG A 231 19.78 17.90 24.17
CA ARG A 231 18.81 17.19 25.03
C ARG A 231 18.63 15.72 24.66
N SER A 232 18.68 15.38 23.37
CA SER A 232 18.59 13.99 22.92
C SER A 232 19.84 13.21 23.29
N TYR A 233 21.01 13.85 23.22
CA TYR A 233 22.29 13.28 23.63
C TYR A 233 22.30 12.97 25.14
N GLU A 234 21.97 13.96 25.98
CA GLU A 234 21.85 13.80 27.45
C GLU A 234 20.87 12.68 27.82
N LEU A 235 19.71 12.61 27.16
CA LEU A 235 18.71 11.58 27.42
C LEU A 235 19.21 10.16 27.14
N VAL A 236 20.11 9.99 26.17
CA VAL A 236 20.73 8.70 25.88
C VAL A 236 21.82 8.38 26.89
N GLU A 237 22.66 9.36 27.26
CA GLU A 237 23.69 9.18 28.30
C GLU A 237 23.06 8.77 29.64
N ASP A 238 22.00 9.45 30.07
CA ASP A 238 21.23 9.10 31.27
C ASP A 238 20.75 7.63 31.24
N LEU A 239 20.31 7.15 30.07
CA LEU A 239 19.83 5.78 29.91
C LEU A 239 20.96 4.76 29.95
N ILE A 240 22.08 5.07 29.29
CA ILE A 240 23.30 4.23 29.28
C ILE A 240 23.85 4.11 30.71
N GLU A 241 23.96 5.21 31.44
CA GLU A 241 24.44 5.22 32.83
C GLU A 241 23.52 4.43 33.76
N LYS A 242 22.21 4.65 33.64
CA LYS A 242 21.19 3.99 34.48
C LYS A 242 21.24 2.46 34.40
N TYR A 243 21.49 1.90 33.22
CA TYR A 243 21.47 0.45 32.98
C TYR A 243 22.84 -0.16 32.71
N GLN A 244 23.91 0.65 32.69
CA GLN A 244 25.24 0.26 32.20
C GLN A 244 25.18 -0.43 30.82
N TYR A 245 24.24 0.02 29.98
CA TYR A 245 23.86 -0.66 28.75
C TYR A 245 24.74 -0.21 27.58
N LYS A 246 25.57 -1.12 27.06
CA LYS A 246 26.60 -0.81 26.04
C LYS A 246 26.13 -0.97 24.60
N ASP A 247 24.92 -1.48 24.39
CA ASP A 247 24.36 -1.76 23.06
C ASP A 247 23.57 -0.55 22.51
N ILE A 248 23.94 0.67 22.88
CA ILE A 248 23.46 1.92 22.27
C ILE A 248 24.66 2.71 21.78
N GLN A 249 24.61 3.18 20.53
CA GLN A 249 25.65 4.01 19.92
C GLN A 249 25.04 5.25 19.28
N ILE A 250 25.59 6.42 19.60
CA ILE A 250 25.24 7.69 18.95
C ILE A 250 26.26 7.99 17.85
N ILE A 251 25.77 8.33 16.66
CA ILE A 251 26.57 8.79 15.53
C ILE A 251 26.14 10.22 15.24
N ALA A 252 26.89 11.18 15.77
CA ALA A 252 26.63 12.60 15.58
C ALA A 252 27.06 13.05 14.18
N SER A 253 26.19 13.81 13.50
CA SER A 253 26.48 14.46 12.22
C SER A 253 26.09 15.93 12.25
N ASN A 254 26.95 16.77 11.68
CA ASN A 254 26.68 18.20 11.45
C ASN A 254 26.14 18.48 10.04
N GLU A 255 25.97 17.44 9.21
CA GLU A 255 25.41 17.61 7.88
C GLU A 255 23.90 17.85 7.93
N THR A 256 23.36 18.56 6.93
CA THR A 256 21.92 18.71 6.77
C THR A 256 21.25 17.34 6.72
N PHE A 257 20.21 17.16 7.54
CA PHE A 257 19.54 15.88 7.65
C PHE A 257 18.91 15.44 6.33
N ALA A 258 19.33 14.27 5.85
CA ALA A 258 18.68 13.52 4.79
C ALA A 258 18.63 12.05 5.21
N ARG A 259 17.42 11.47 5.23
CA ARG A 259 17.16 10.15 5.81
C ARG A 259 18.06 9.06 5.23
N GLY A 260 18.17 8.96 3.91
CA GLY A 260 19.03 7.99 3.24
C GLY A 260 20.51 8.13 3.59
N LYS A 261 21.02 9.37 3.68
CA LYS A 261 22.41 9.64 4.10
C LYS A 261 22.66 9.27 5.56
N ALA A 262 21.73 9.62 6.44
CA ALA A 262 21.81 9.27 7.87
C ALA A 262 21.82 7.73 8.06
N LEU A 263 20.92 7.01 7.39
CA LEU A 263 20.91 5.55 7.44
C LEU A 263 22.22 4.95 6.89
N GLN A 264 22.79 5.52 5.83
CA GLN A 264 24.10 5.09 5.31
C GLN A 264 25.23 5.28 6.32
N LEU A 265 25.26 6.39 7.08
CA LEU A 265 26.23 6.59 8.17
C LEU A 265 26.10 5.49 9.23
N GLY A 266 24.86 5.11 9.59
CA GLY A 266 24.57 3.98 10.46
C GLY A 266 25.10 2.65 9.92
N VAL A 267 24.79 2.32 8.66
CA VAL A 267 25.28 1.10 7.99
C VAL A 267 26.82 1.04 7.97
N ASN A 268 27.50 2.17 7.76
CA ASN A 268 28.95 2.24 7.72
C ASN A 268 29.61 1.97 9.10
N SER A 269 28.89 2.21 10.20
CA SER A 269 29.38 1.98 11.57
C SER A 269 29.38 0.51 11.98
N ILE A 270 28.56 -0.32 11.34
CA ILE A 270 28.61 -1.77 11.53
C ILE A 270 29.77 -2.29 10.69
N THR A 271 30.63 -3.14 11.24
CA THR A 271 31.70 -3.80 10.47
C THR A 271 31.25 -5.14 9.90
N GLU A 272 30.66 -5.96 10.76
CA GLU A 272 30.22 -7.32 10.48
C GLU A 272 28.98 -7.39 9.59
N ASP A 273 28.76 -8.54 8.96
CA ASP A 273 27.53 -8.79 8.21
C ASP A 273 26.38 -9.16 9.15
N GLU A 274 25.80 -8.13 9.77
CA GLU A 274 24.76 -8.27 10.78
C GLU A 274 23.37 -7.91 10.23
N LEU A 275 22.35 -8.42 10.92
CA LEU A 275 20.94 -8.14 10.64
C LEU A 275 20.61 -6.71 11.08
N MET A 276 20.12 -5.90 10.16
CA MET A 276 19.72 -4.52 10.39
C MET A 276 18.20 -4.38 10.33
N LEU A 277 17.67 -3.39 11.05
CA LEU A 277 16.30 -2.92 10.94
C LEU A 277 16.31 -1.40 10.84
N PHE A 278 15.83 -0.85 9.73
CA PHE A 278 15.65 0.58 9.57
C PHE A 278 14.30 0.99 10.16
N VAL A 279 14.29 1.98 11.06
CA VAL A 279 13.07 2.49 11.71
C VAL A 279 13.06 4.01 11.77
N ASP A 280 11.88 4.59 11.84
CA ASP A 280 11.69 6.02 12.13
C ASP A 280 11.37 6.22 13.62
N VAL A 281 11.59 7.44 14.13
CA VAL A 281 11.45 7.77 15.56
C VAL A 281 10.01 7.69 16.10
N ASP A 282 9.02 7.77 15.22
CA ASP A 282 7.59 7.65 15.51
C ASP A 282 7.04 6.22 15.36
N MET A 283 7.92 5.24 15.17
CA MET A 283 7.54 3.83 15.20
C MET A 283 7.38 3.32 16.62
N ILE A 284 6.37 2.47 16.79
CA ILE A 284 6.12 1.65 17.97
C ILE A 284 6.26 0.19 17.57
N PHE A 285 6.97 -0.60 18.38
CA PHE A 285 7.17 -2.03 18.20
C PHE A 285 7.21 -2.77 19.53
N ASP A 286 7.05 -4.10 19.48
CA ASP A 286 7.15 -5.00 20.62
C ASP A 286 8.09 -6.18 20.32
N GLN A 287 8.28 -7.09 21.29
CA GLN A 287 9.09 -8.30 21.10
C GLN A 287 8.62 -9.17 19.92
N ARG A 288 7.31 -9.20 19.64
CA ARG A 288 6.75 -9.98 18.52
C ARG A 288 7.15 -9.39 17.18
N SER A 289 7.24 -8.05 17.06
CA SER A 289 7.84 -7.40 15.88
C SER A 289 9.28 -7.89 15.67
N LEU A 290 10.10 -7.87 16.72
CA LEU A 290 11.52 -8.25 16.65
C LEU A 290 11.69 -9.74 16.29
N GLU A 291 10.82 -10.61 16.79
CA GLU A 291 10.80 -12.01 16.37
C GLU A 291 10.45 -12.19 14.89
N ARG A 292 9.45 -11.45 14.37
CA ARG A 292 9.09 -11.49 12.94
C ARG A 292 10.23 -10.98 12.07
N VAL A 293 10.91 -9.93 12.51
CA VAL A 293 12.13 -9.41 11.87
C VAL A 293 13.19 -10.51 11.71
N ARG A 294 13.48 -11.26 12.78
CA ARG A 294 14.45 -12.38 12.75
C ARG A 294 13.97 -13.55 11.89
N LYS A 295 12.68 -13.88 11.94
CA LYS A 295 12.10 -15.02 11.20
C LYS A 295 11.98 -14.77 9.69
N ASN A 296 11.76 -13.52 9.29
CA ASN A 296 11.47 -13.14 7.91
C ASN A 296 12.65 -12.51 7.18
N THR A 297 13.83 -12.48 7.80
CA THR A 297 15.05 -11.92 7.18
C THR A 297 16.14 -12.97 7.18
N VAL A 298 16.61 -13.34 5.98
CA VAL A 298 17.61 -14.40 5.80
C VAL A 298 18.66 -13.89 4.83
N ARG A 299 19.91 -13.82 5.30
CA ARG A 299 21.07 -13.39 4.53
C ARG A 299 21.12 -14.02 3.14
N ASN A 300 21.33 -13.20 2.10
CA ASN A 300 21.42 -13.61 0.68
C ASN A 300 20.19 -14.35 0.14
N LYS A 301 19.04 -14.29 0.84
CA LYS A 301 17.83 -15.03 0.45
C LYS A 301 16.55 -14.24 0.61
N MET A 302 16.38 -13.51 1.71
CA MET A 302 15.09 -12.98 2.12
C MET A 302 15.21 -11.63 2.84
N LEU A 303 14.43 -10.66 2.38
CA LEU A 303 14.30 -9.33 2.97
C LEU A 303 12.89 -9.18 3.56
N TYR A 304 12.78 -8.49 4.69
CA TYR A 304 11.49 -8.24 5.33
C TYR A 304 11.10 -6.77 5.26
N PHE A 305 9.97 -6.50 4.59
CA PHE A 305 9.35 -5.17 4.53
C PHE A 305 7.99 -5.22 5.25
N PRO A 306 7.92 -4.94 6.56
CA PRO A 306 6.65 -4.97 7.29
C PRO A 306 5.66 -3.94 6.74
N ILE A 307 4.40 -4.34 6.57
CA ILE A 307 3.28 -3.41 6.35
C ILE A 307 2.82 -2.94 7.73
N VAL A 308 3.17 -1.70 8.06
CA VAL A 308 2.91 -1.08 9.36
C VAL A 308 1.51 -0.46 9.43
N TYR A 309 0.96 -0.35 10.64
CA TYR A 309 -0.31 0.36 10.88
C TYR A 309 -0.04 1.85 11.08
N SER A 310 -0.50 2.70 10.18
CA SER A 310 -0.31 4.15 10.25
C SER A 310 -1.53 4.83 10.85
N LEU A 311 -1.32 5.61 11.92
CA LEU A 311 -2.39 6.39 12.53
C LEU A 311 -2.78 7.60 11.68
N TYR A 312 -4.06 7.96 11.72
CA TYR A 312 -4.58 9.18 11.10
C TYR A 312 -4.22 10.43 11.91
N ASN A 313 -4.45 11.58 11.29
CA ASN A 313 -4.25 12.88 11.91
C ASN A 313 -5.17 13.01 13.14
N PRO A 314 -4.61 13.16 14.36
CA PRO A 314 -5.39 13.19 15.58
C PRO A 314 -6.32 14.42 15.63
N ASN A 315 -5.97 15.51 14.95
CA ASN A 315 -6.78 16.74 14.94
C ASN A 315 -8.14 16.52 14.27
N LEU A 316 -8.21 15.68 13.23
CA LEU A 316 -9.48 15.34 12.58
C LEU A 316 -10.31 14.33 13.39
N LEU A 317 -9.69 13.69 14.38
CA LEU A 317 -10.32 12.74 15.30
C LEU A 317 -10.74 13.37 16.64
N ASN A 318 -10.51 14.68 16.84
CA ASN A 318 -10.56 15.33 18.16
C ASN A 318 -9.75 14.57 19.23
N LYS A 319 -8.63 13.97 18.81
CA LYS A 319 -7.66 13.30 19.67
C LYS A 319 -6.40 14.17 19.75
N SER A 320 -5.53 13.86 20.69
CA SER A 320 -4.13 14.30 20.65
C SER A 320 -3.25 13.08 20.92
N TYR A 321 -2.15 13.00 20.20
CA TYR A 321 -1.09 12.02 20.47
C TYR A 321 0.05 12.65 21.29
N ASP A 322 -0.05 13.94 21.60
CA ASP A 322 0.92 14.66 22.41
C ASP A 322 0.84 14.16 23.85
N ASN A 323 2.00 14.02 24.49
CA ASN A 323 2.15 13.54 25.87
C ASN A 323 1.67 12.09 26.13
N LEU A 324 1.20 11.35 25.14
CA LEU A 324 0.92 9.93 25.29
C LEU A 324 2.21 9.11 25.35
N GLY A 325 2.28 8.21 26.32
CA GLY A 325 3.35 7.21 26.40
C GLY A 325 3.23 6.15 25.30
N TYR A 326 4.30 5.37 25.10
CA TYR A 326 4.32 4.34 24.06
C TYR A 326 3.24 3.26 24.25
N SER A 327 2.85 2.96 25.49
CA SER A 327 1.85 1.94 25.83
C SER A 327 0.43 2.28 25.37
N ALA A 328 0.14 3.56 25.10
CA ALA A 328 -1.11 3.99 24.48
C ALA A 328 -1.23 3.51 23.02
N PHE A 329 -0.12 3.11 22.41
CA PHE A 329 -0.05 2.63 21.04
C PHE A 329 0.22 1.13 21.07
N GLY A 330 -0.76 0.33 20.67
CA GLY A 330 -0.64 -1.13 20.63
C GLY A 330 -1.73 -1.77 19.79
N THR A 331 -1.79 -3.10 19.78
CA THR A 331 -2.76 -3.81 18.92
C THR A 331 -4.23 -3.45 19.18
N HIS A 332 -4.53 -2.95 20.38
CA HIS A 332 -5.88 -2.54 20.79
C HIS A 332 -6.42 -1.31 20.06
N ILE A 333 -5.56 -0.47 19.47
CA ILE A 333 -6.00 0.72 18.71
C ILE A 333 -6.22 0.45 17.22
N ILE A 334 -5.94 -0.77 16.76
CA ILE A 334 -6.03 -1.13 15.33
C ILE A 334 -7.50 -1.31 14.95
N ASN A 335 -8.01 -0.39 14.14
CA ASN A 335 -9.34 -0.46 13.51
C ASN A 335 -9.41 0.50 12.30
N GLU A 336 -10.54 0.59 11.63
CA GLU A 336 -10.68 1.47 10.44
C GLU A 336 -10.81 2.96 10.81
N GLU A 337 -11.09 3.30 12.06
CA GLU A 337 -11.30 4.69 12.50
C GLU A 337 -9.99 5.38 12.94
N ASN A 338 -9.03 4.62 13.44
CA ASN A 338 -7.80 5.17 14.02
C ASN A 338 -6.65 5.28 13.02
N GLY A 339 -6.70 4.53 11.91
CA GLY A 339 -5.59 4.41 10.99
C GLY A 339 -5.82 3.35 9.92
N PHE A 340 -4.75 3.02 9.19
CA PHE A 340 -4.80 2.10 8.06
C PHE A 340 -3.47 1.35 7.90
N TRP A 341 -3.51 0.22 7.20
CA TRP A 341 -2.29 -0.50 6.81
C TRP A 341 -1.60 0.19 5.65
N ARG A 342 -0.36 0.63 5.86
CA ARG A 342 0.42 1.37 4.85
C ARG A 342 0.96 0.43 3.76
N GLN A 343 0.11 0.11 2.79
CA GLN A 343 0.44 -0.81 1.68
C GLN A 343 1.61 -0.32 0.83
N PHE A 344 1.75 1.01 0.68
CA PHE A 344 2.81 1.66 -0.08
C PHE A 344 3.69 2.48 0.89
N GLY A 345 4.76 1.83 1.36
CA GLY A 345 5.71 2.38 2.32
C GLY A 345 6.83 1.38 2.57
N PHE A 346 8.07 1.77 2.25
CA PHE A 346 9.20 0.85 2.17
C PHE A 346 10.37 1.29 3.08
N GLY A 347 10.23 2.43 3.76
CA GLY A 347 11.24 2.96 4.67
C GLY A 347 11.55 2.06 5.87
N ILE A 348 10.59 1.25 6.32
CA ILE A 348 10.81 0.23 7.37
C ILE A 348 11.16 -1.10 6.70
N VAL A 349 12.40 -1.54 6.89
CA VAL A 349 12.91 -2.75 6.24
C VAL A 349 13.94 -3.42 7.15
N SER A 350 13.95 -4.76 7.13
CA SER A 350 15.00 -5.57 7.72
C SER A 350 15.73 -6.39 6.68
N LEU A 351 17.06 -6.39 6.79
CA LEU A 351 18.00 -6.94 5.84
C LEU A 351 19.38 -7.09 6.46
N TYR A 352 20.21 -7.96 5.88
CA TYR A 352 21.62 -8.04 6.25
C TYR A 352 22.43 -6.92 5.55
N LYS A 353 23.52 -6.49 6.17
CA LYS A 353 24.42 -5.47 5.61
C LYS A 353 24.92 -5.84 4.21
N SER A 354 25.31 -7.09 4.00
CA SER A 354 25.75 -7.57 2.68
C SER A 354 24.63 -7.46 1.62
N ASP A 355 23.40 -7.83 1.97
CA ASP A 355 22.24 -7.72 1.06
C ASP A 355 21.98 -6.26 0.69
N TYR A 356 22.03 -5.34 1.66
CA TYR A 356 21.91 -3.90 1.41
C TYR A 356 22.97 -3.40 0.42
N GLN A 357 24.24 -3.79 0.62
CA GLN A 357 25.34 -3.40 -0.26
C GLN A 357 25.22 -4.01 -1.67
N ASN A 358 24.82 -5.28 -1.77
CA ASN A 358 24.63 -5.99 -3.04
C ASN A 358 23.49 -5.37 -3.87
N LEU A 359 22.49 -4.77 -3.23
CA LEU A 359 21.41 -4.03 -3.88
C LEU A 359 21.80 -2.60 -4.29
N GLY A 360 23.04 -2.17 -4.00
CA GLY A 360 23.53 -0.83 -4.29
C GLY A 360 23.18 0.23 -3.24
N GLY A 361 22.51 -0.16 -2.14
CA GLY A 361 22.08 0.73 -1.08
C GLY A 361 21.03 1.77 -1.51
N PHE A 362 20.77 2.75 -0.63
CA PHE A 362 19.92 3.89 -0.98
C PHE A 362 20.60 4.81 -1.99
N ASN A 363 19.81 5.41 -2.89
CA ASN A 363 20.29 6.47 -3.75
C ASN A 363 20.48 7.76 -2.93
N LEU A 364 21.73 8.05 -2.58
CA LEU A 364 22.11 9.20 -1.74
C LEU A 364 22.04 10.55 -2.46
N MET A 365 21.83 10.54 -3.79
CA MET A 365 21.65 11.76 -4.59
C MET A 365 20.24 12.34 -4.44
N ILE A 366 19.30 11.56 -3.89
CA ILE A 366 17.95 12.04 -3.60
C ILE A 366 18.04 13.02 -2.43
N SER A 367 17.72 14.28 -2.71
CA SER A 367 17.53 15.33 -1.72
C SER A 367 16.04 15.55 -1.47
N GLY A 368 15.69 16.02 -0.28
CA GLY A 368 14.30 16.29 0.09
C GLY A 368 13.58 15.08 0.69
N TRP A 369 12.32 14.88 0.32
CA TRP A 369 11.41 13.90 0.94
C TRP A 369 11.15 12.72 0.02
N GLY A 370 11.38 11.51 0.55
CA GLY A 370 10.93 10.24 -0.01
C GLY A 370 11.65 9.80 -1.28
N TYR A 371 11.12 8.73 -1.89
CA TYR A 371 11.59 8.09 -3.13
C TYR A 371 12.85 7.23 -2.97
N GLU A 372 13.68 7.45 -1.93
CA GLU A 372 14.87 6.63 -1.68
C GLU A 372 14.51 5.18 -1.33
N ASP A 373 13.44 5.01 -0.55
CA ASP A 373 12.93 3.72 -0.12
C ASP A 373 12.23 2.97 -1.26
N VAL A 374 11.50 3.69 -2.12
CA VAL A 374 10.87 3.15 -3.33
C VAL A 374 11.92 2.65 -4.32
N THR A 375 12.94 3.46 -4.59
CA THR A 375 14.03 3.08 -5.51
C THR A 375 14.76 1.84 -5.00
N PHE A 376 15.04 1.79 -3.69
CA PHE A 376 15.66 0.62 -3.07
C PHE A 376 14.77 -0.63 -3.14
N TYR A 377 13.47 -0.48 -2.86
CA TYR A 377 12.51 -1.58 -2.99
C TYR A 377 12.43 -2.11 -4.42
N ASP A 378 12.42 -1.24 -5.43
CA ASP A 378 12.43 -1.64 -6.83
C ASP A 378 13.70 -2.43 -7.21
N ASN A 379 14.86 -2.02 -6.70
CA ASN A 379 16.10 -2.78 -6.86
C ASN A 379 16.02 -4.14 -6.19
N ALA A 380 15.43 -4.21 -4.99
CA ALA A 380 15.19 -5.48 -4.29
C ALA A 380 14.25 -6.39 -5.09
N VAL A 381 13.17 -5.87 -5.68
CA VAL A 381 12.21 -6.65 -6.49
C VAL A 381 12.87 -7.19 -7.77
N LYS A 382 13.73 -6.39 -8.39
CA LYS A 382 14.49 -6.79 -9.59
C LYS A 382 15.63 -7.75 -9.27
N SER A 383 15.98 -7.91 -8.00
CA SER A 383 17.01 -8.85 -7.55
C SER A 383 16.49 -10.30 -7.50
N GLY A 384 17.40 -11.24 -7.24
CA GLY A 384 17.04 -12.64 -6.96
C GLY A 384 16.57 -12.91 -5.52
N LEU A 385 16.52 -11.89 -4.66
CA LEU A 385 16.15 -12.05 -3.25
C LEU A 385 14.63 -12.16 -3.10
N LYS A 386 14.19 -13.02 -2.18
CA LYS A 386 12.77 -13.14 -1.82
C LYS A 386 12.34 -11.96 -0.96
N ILE A 387 11.30 -11.27 -1.38
CA ILE A 387 10.69 -10.20 -0.58
C ILE A 387 9.56 -10.78 0.25
N VAL A 388 9.65 -10.64 1.57
CA VAL A 388 8.53 -10.86 2.49
C VAL A 388 7.93 -9.51 2.83
N ARG A 389 6.70 -9.30 2.39
CA ARG A 389 5.92 -8.10 2.69
C ARG A 389 4.57 -8.52 3.25
N SER A 390 4.37 -8.32 4.55
CA SER A 390 3.17 -8.76 5.27
C SER A 390 2.76 -7.75 6.32
N VAL A 391 1.46 -7.71 6.62
CA VAL A 391 0.90 -6.94 7.73
C VAL A 391 1.55 -7.36 9.05
N ASP A 392 2.10 -6.38 9.76
CA ASP A 392 2.71 -6.57 11.06
C ASP A 392 1.98 -5.71 12.11
N PRO A 393 1.07 -6.30 12.90
CA PRO A 393 0.24 -5.55 13.83
C PRO A 393 1.00 -5.04 15.05
N SER A 394 2.23 -5.49 15.24
CA SER A 394 3.08 -4.99 16.30
C SER A 394 3.85 -3.74 15.86
N PHE A 395 3.91 -3.40 14.56
CA PHE A 395 4.47 -2.14 14.09
C PHE A 395 3.39 -1.07 13.88
N ILE A 396 3.43 -0.02 14.69
CA ILE A 396 2.51 1.13 14.60
C ILE A 396 3.32 2.38 14.31
N HIS A 397 2.98 3.08 13.24
CA HIS A 397 3.55 4.37 12.88
C HIS A 397 2.64 5.48 13.44
N VAL A 398 3.10 6.15 14.50
CA VAL A 398 2.36 7.25 15.13
C VAL A 398 2.34 8.44 14.17
N PHE A 399 1.18 9.07 14.00
CA PHE A 399 1.02 10.17 13.07
C PHE A 399 2.00 11.31 13.35
N HIS A 400 2.57 11.85 12.28
CA HIS A 400 3.22 13.15 12.28
C HIS A 400 2.81 13.93 11.03
N SER A 401 2.88 15.26 11.11
CA SER A 401 2.56 16.09 9.95
C SER A 401 3.57 15.88 8.82
N VAL A 402 3.05 15.64 7.62
CA VAL A 402 3.84 15.55 6.39
C VAL A 402 3.93 16.95 5.77
N LYS A 403 5.16 17.43 5.60
CA LYS A 403 5.46 18.70 4.93
C LYS A 403 6.07 18.40 3.58
N CYS A 404 5.38 18.80 2.51
CA CYS A 404 5.86 18.65 1.14
C CYS A 404 6.57 19.94 0.74
N ASP A 405 7.84 19.85 0.40
CA ASP A 405 8.60 20.99 -0.12
C ASP A 405 8.09 21.34 -1.52
N ASP A 406 8.02 22.63 -1.82
CA ASP A 406 7.55 23.12 -3.12
C ASP A 406 8.55 22.90 -4.24
N ASN A 407 9.84 22.70 -3.90
CA ASN A 407 10.93 22.45 -4.84
C ASN A 407 11.12 20.96 -5.19
N LEU A 408 10.25 20.07 -4.68
CA LEU A 408 10.29 18.65 -5.07
C LEU A 408 9.96 18.48 -6.55
N ASP A 409 10.52 17.44 -7.16
CA ASP A 409 10.08 17.03 -8.50
C ASP A 409 8.59 16.64 -8.49
N LEU A 410 7.98 16.57 -9.67
CA LEU A 410 6.54 16.32 -9.82
C LEU A 410 6.11 14.96 -9.21
N GLU A 411 6.95 13.93 -9.34
CA GLU A 411 6.64 12.60 -8.83
C GLU A 411 6.72 12.57 -7.30
N GLN A 412 7.81 13.07 -6.72
CA GLN A 412 8.00 13.23 -5.28
C GLN A 412 6.92 14.10 -4.65
N LYS A 413 6.56 15.22 -5.29
CA LYS A 413 5.49 16.11 -4.81
C LYS A 413 4.15 15.39 -4.81
N SER A 414 3.82 14.67 -5.89
CA SER A 414 2.60 13.86 -5.98
C SER A 414 2.55 12.79 -4.88
N MET A 415 3.64 12.04 -4.67
CA MET A 415 3.74 11.02 -3.62
C MET A 415 3.61 11.61 -2.21
N CYS A 416 4.23 12.76 -1.97
CA CYS A 416 4.14 13.46 -0.69
C CYS A 416 2.71 13.92 -0.40
N ILE A 417 2.04 14.54 -1.38
CA ILE A 417 0.65 14.98 -1.26
C ILE A 417 -0.27 13.77 -1.05
N GLY A 418 -0.07 12.69 -1.80
CA GLY A 418 -0.83 11.45 -1.64
C GLY A 418 -0.66 10.83 -0.25
N THR A 419 0.56 10.84 0.30
CA THR A 419 0.83 10.39 1.66
C THR A 419 0.16 11.27 2.70
N LYS A 420 0.20 12.60 2.52
CA LYS A 420 -0.46 13.57 3.39
C LYS A 420 -1.99 13.39 3.36
N ALA A 421 -2.57 13.17 2.18
CA ALA A 421 -4.00 12.94 2.03
C ALA A 421 -4.46 11.63 2.69
N SER A 422 -3.67 10.55 2.51
CA SER A 422 -3.97 9.24 3.08
C SER A 422 -3.97 9.23 4.62
N THR A 423 -3.25 10.16 5.26
CA THR A 423 -3.20 10.24 6.72
C THR A 423 -4.25 11.15 7.33
N LEU A 424 -5.13 11.79 6.55
CA LEU A 424 -6.14 12.71 7.09
C LEU A 424 -7.17 11.98 7.96
N GLY A 425 -7.73 10.87 7.49
CA GLY A 425 -8.78 10.15 8.18
C GLY A 425 -9.36 9.03 7.32
N SER A 426 -10.20 8.21 7.93
CA SER A 426 -10.99 7.22 7.19
C SER A 426 -11.97 7.90 6.23
N ILE A 427 -12.41 7.19 5.20
CA ILE A 427 -13.40 7.69 4.23
C ILE A 427 -14.66 8.20 4.95
N TRP A 428 -15.13 7.46 5.96
CA TRP A 428 -16.31 7.84 6.73
C TRP A 428 -16.11 9.14 7.53
N GLN A 429 -14.94 9.32 8.16
CA GLN A 429 -14.62 10.56 8.88
C GLN A 429 -14.52 11.75 7.91
N LEU A 430 -13.85 11.57 6.78
CA LEU A 430 -13.71 12.60 5.76
C LEU A 430 -15.08 12.99 5.17
N GLN A 431 -15.96 12.02 4.94
CA GLN A 431 -17.34 12.28 4.51
C GLN A 431 -18.12 13.11 5.53
N ARG A 432 -17.99 12.81 6.83
CA ARG A 432 -18.63 13.61 7.90
C ARG A 432 -18.09 15.04 7.96
N VAL A 433 -16.78 15.20 7.83
CA VAL A 433 -16.14 16.53 7.77
C VAL A 433 -16.65 17.29 6.54
N PHE A 434 -16.70 16.65 5.37
CA PHE A 434 -17.23 17.23 4.15
C PHE A 434 -18.68 17.69 4.32
N PHE A 435 -19.59 16.85 4.84
CA PHE A 435 -20.98 17.25 5.06
C PHE A 435 -21.13 18.40 6.05
N LYS A 436 -20.29 18.45 7.10
CA LYS A 436 -20.31 19.51 8.10
C LYS A 436 -19.86 20.86 7.53
N TYR A 437 -18.91 20.85 6.60
CA TYR A 437 -18.30 22.05 6.03
C TYR A 437 -18.62 22.24 4.54
N ARG A 438 -19.71 21.62 4.06
CA ARG A 438 -20.06 21.58 2.64
C ARG A 438 -20.22 22.96 2.01
N ASP A 439 -20.59 23.97 2.80
CA ASP A 439 -20.82 25.34 2.32
C ASP A 439 -19.48 26.11 2.11
N LEU A 440 -18.34 25.53 2.50
CA LEU A 440 -16.99 26.07 2.27
C LEU A 440 -16.32 25.50 1.01
N PHE A 441 -16.93 24.49 0.38
CA PHE A 441 -16.47 23.82 -0.84
C PHE A 441 -17.47 24.09 -1.97
#